data_AF-A0A6L7GS17-F1
#
_entry.id   AF-A0A6L7GS17-F1
#
_cell.length_a   1.000
_cell.length_b   1.000
_cell.length_c   1.000
_cell.angle_alpha   90.00
_cell.angle_beta   90.00
_cell.angle_gamma   90.00
#
_symmetry.space_group_name_H-M   'P 1'
#
loop_
_entity.id
_entity.type
_entity.pdbx_description
1 polymer ?
#
loop_
_entity_poly.entity_id
_entity_poly.type
_entity_poly.pdbx_seq_one_letter_code
_entity_poly.pdbx_strand_id
1 'polypeptide(L)'
;MAVDPSTMPAQAPARLAESGRLADVVAPDSPARAELADAARRYARPLQIHVSGRVGSGRATCVRALGERLSVAASSDRDDRDADLWLHVLTGPPRGADTDMLARLPADRTIVVLNKADTHRDRFVAAEVAGRCAEQIDRTVIPVSALLACTAVTDAELGFLRGLARAGEMMPAMAGAFLTAGPDDERSLRAAVLRRIDRAGIEVALDLLAADPDDAVDAAMLDRELWQRSGIDDVITPIRERVGVVRRWRLAELRTRLEIIAARGHDRDAVEPLLRQLAESEAA
;
A
#
# COMPACT_ATOMS: atom_id res chain seq x y z
N MET A 1 6.48 24.66 -32.58
CA MET A 1 5.47 24.16 -33.53
C MET A 1 4.61 23.15 -32.79
N ALA A 2 3.29 23.33 -32.82
CA ALA A 2 2.36 22.36 -32.26
C ALA A 2 2.40 21.07 -33.10
N VAL A 3 2.27 19.91 -32.44
CA VAL A 3 2.18 18.61 -33.12
C VAL A 3 0.75 18.43 -33.61
N ASP A 4 0.55 18.12 -34.90
CA ASP A 4 -0.79 17.85 -35.46
C ASP A 4 -1.35 16.52 -34.92
N PRO A 5 -2.40 16.55 -34.09
CA PRO A 5 -2.94 15.35 -33.46
C PRO A 5 -3.72 14.46 -34.44
N SER A 6 -4.12 14.97 -35.61
CA SER A 6 -4.97 14.25 -36.58
C SER A 6 -4.23 13.14 -37.36
N THR A 7 -2.90 13.09 -37.27
CA THR A 7 -2.04 12.12 -37.98
C THR A 7 -1.47 11.01 -37.08
N MET A 8 -1.81 11.01 -35.78
CA MET A 8 -1.22 10.09 -34.80
C MET A 8 -2.03 8.79 -34.64
N PRO A 9 -1.39 7.64 -34.32
CA PRO A 9 -2.08 6.36 -34.12
C PRO A 9 -3.02 6.37 -32.91
N ALA A 10 -4.02 5.47 -32.87
CA ALA A 10 -5.09 5.44 -31.85
C ALA A 10 -4.63 5.52 -30.38
N GLN A 11 -3.44 4.99 -30.04
CA GLN A 11 -2.85 5.07 -28.68
C GLN A 11 -2.19 6.42 -28.35
N ALA A 12 -2.26 7.42 -29.23
CA ALA A 12 -1.52 8.66 -29.10
C ALA A 12 -1.88 9.51 -27.87
N PRO A 13 -3.14 9.66 -27.45
CA PRO A 13 -3.46 10.53 -26.31
C PRO A 13 -2.91 9.99 -24.99
N ALA A 14 -3.02 8.68 -24.75
CA ALA A 14 -2.44 8.02 -23.58
C ALA A 14 -0.90 8.14 -23.59
N ARG A 15 -0.24 7.88 -24.73
CA ARG A 15 1.22 8.02 -24.86
C ARG A 15 1.71 9.46 -24.70
N LEU A 16 0.95 10.44 -25.19
CA LEU A 16 1.24 11.86 -25.00
C LEU A 16 1.08 12.26 -23.54
N ALA A 17 0.06 11.75 -22.85
CA ALA A 17 -0.10 11.95 -21.41
C ALA A 17 1.04 11.30 -20.61
N GLU A 18 1.40 10.05 -20.91
CA GLU A 18 2.52 9.32 -20.28
C GLU A 18 3.87 10.03 -20.47
N SER A 19 4.10 10.62 -21.64
CA SER A 19 5.32 11.38 -21.94
C SER A 19 5.28 12.83 -21.48
N GLY A 20 4.18 13.31 -20.89
CA GLY A 20 4.02 14.70 -20.47
C GLY A 20 3.89 15.70 -21.63
N ARG A 21 3.65 15.23 -22.84
CA ARG A 21 3.61 16.01 -24.09
C ARG A 21 2.21 16.37 -24.56
N LEU A 22 1.18 16.01 -23.79
CA LEU A 22 -0.21 16.32 -24.14
C LEU A 22 -0.45 17.82 -24.36
N ALA A 23 0.24 18.69 -23.61
CA ALA A 23 0.14 20.13 -23.76
C ALA A 23 0.79 20.68 -25.05
N ASP A 24 1.61 19.89 -25.75
CA ASP A 24 2.32 20.33 -26.97
C ASP A 24 1.45 20.23 -28.24
N VAL A 25 0.23 19.70 -28.11
CA VAL A 25 -0.77 19.66 -29.19
C VAL A 25 -1.45 21.02 -29.41
N VAL A 26 -1.30 21.95 -28.46
CA VAL A 26 -1.84 23.31 -28.53
C VAL A 26 -0.70 24.34 -28.56
N ALA A 27 -1.03 25.56 -28.98
CA ALA A 27 -0.07 26.67 -29.00
C ALA A 27 0.44 27.00 -27.58
N PRO A 28 1.67 27.53 -27.42
CA PRO A 28 2.23 27.86 -26.10
C PRO A 28 1.39 28.86 -25.28
N ASP A 29 0.69 29.76 -25.96
CA ASP A 29 -0.19 30.81 -25.42
C ASP A 29 -1.66 30.36 -25.29
N SER A 30 -1.96 29.11 -25.65
CA SER A 30 -3.30 28.54 -25.52
C SER A 30 -3.78 28.56 -24.05
N PRO A 31 -5.03 28.98 -23.79
CA PRO A 31 -5.64 28.87 -22.46
C PRO A 31 -5.82 27.41 -22.01
N ALA A 32 -5.91 26.44 -22.94
CA ALA A 32 -6.04 25.02 -22.63
C ALA A 32 -4.72 24.36 -22.19
N ARG A 33 -3.56 25.00 -22.45
CA ARG A 33 -2.24 24.39 -22.24
C ARG A 33 -2.01 23.93 -20.79
N ALA A 34 -2.39 24.76 -19.82
CA ALA A 34 -2.21 24.44 -18.40
C ALA A 34 -3.10 23.27 -17.96
N GLU A 35 -4.34 23.22 -18.45
CA GLU A 35 -5.29 22.14 -18.15
C GLU A 35 -4.85 20.81 -18.79
N LEU A 36 -4.36 20.83 -20.03
CA LEU A 36 -3.79 19.66 -20.70
C LEU A 36 -2.54 19.14 -19.99
N ALA A 37 -1.66 20.05 -19.55
CA ALA A 37 -0.49 19.68 -18.77
C ALA A 37 -0.88 19.04 -17.43
N ASP A 38 -1.92 19.54 -16.78
CA ASP A 38 -2.44 18.97 -15.54
C ASP A 38 -3.05 17.59 -15.73
N ALA A 39 -3.89 17.43 -16.76
CA ALA A 39 -4.47 16.14 -17.13
C ALA A 39 -3.38 15.09 -17.43
N ALA A 40 -2.32 15.49 -18.15
CA ALA A 40 -1.18 14.61 -18.41
C ALA A 40 -0.45 14.19 -17.14
N ARG A 41 -0.13 15.15 -16.25
CA ARG A 41 0.50 14.84 -14.95
C ARG A 41 -0.37 13.91 -14.11
N ARG A 42 -1.68 14.15 -14.06
CA ARG A 42 -2.64 13.31 -13.32
C ARG A 42 -2.70 11.89 -13.89
N TYR A 43 -2.67 11.73 -15.21
CA TYR A 43 -2.64 10.42 -15.86
C TYR A 43 -1.33 9.66 -15.59
N ALA A 44 -0.19 10.34 -15.70
CA ALA A 44 1.14 9.74 -15.62
C ALA A 44 1.68 9.55 -14.19
N ARG A 45 0.99 10.06 -13.15
CA ARG A 45 1.46 9.99 -11.76
C ARG A 45 1.71 8.54 -11.29
N PRO A 46 2.63 8.29 -10.34
CA PRO A 46 2.76 6.97 -9.72
C PRO A 46 1.45 6.47 -9.09
N LEU A 47 1.26 5.15 -8.99
CA LEU A 47 0.10 4.54 -8.35
C LEU A 47 -0.06 5.06 -6.92
N GLN A 48 -1.21 5.65 -6.60
CA GLN A 48 -1.56 6.16 -5.28
C GLN A 48 -2.53 5.20 -4.57
N ILE A 49 -2.13 4.68 -3.41
CA ILE A 49 -2.97 3.83 -2.57
C ILE A 49 -3.45 4.63 -1.35
N HIS A 50 -4.76 4.76 -1.18
CA HIS A 50 -5.33 5.32 0.04
C HIS A 50 -5.60 4.21 1.06
N VAL A 51 -5.09 4.38 2.27
CA VAL A 51 -5.21 3.41 3.37
C VAL A 51 -6.27 3.89 4.35
N SER A 52 -7.40 3.18 4.37
CA SER A 52 -8.55 3.46 5.23
C SER A 52 -8.71 2.39 6.32
N GLY A 53 -9.56 2.66 7.30
CA GLY A 53 -9.76 1.77 8.46
C GLY A 53 -10.00 2.55 9.75
N ARG A 54 -10.44 1.85 10.79
CA ARG A 54 -10.76 2.46 12.08
C ARG A 54 -9.54 3.05 12.79
N VAL A 55 -9.76 3.94 13.75
CA VAL A 55 -8.70 4.41 14.65
C VAL A 55 -8.07 3.21 15.37
N GLY A 56 -6.74 3.18 15.47
CA GLY A 56 -6.00 2.08 16.08
C GLY A 56 -5.87 0.82 15.21
N SER A 57 -6.31 0.87 13.94
CA SER A 57 -6.19 -0.26 13.01
C SER A 57 -4.77 -0.50 12.47
N GLY A 58 -3.88 0.47 12.65
CA GLY A 58 -2.51 0.42 12.13
C GLY A 58 -2.36 1.00 10.72
N ARG A 59 -3.28 1.87 10.25
CA ARG A 59 -3.20 2.53 8.93
C ARG A 59 -1.83 3.15 8.63
N ALA A 60 -1.28 3.92 9.57
CA ALA A 60 0.03 4.56 9.40
C ALA A 60 1.15 3.51 9.25
N THR A 61 1.08 2.41 9.99
CA THR A 61 2.01 1.29 9.86
C THR A 61 1.86 0.59 8.50
N CYS A 62 0.63 0.40 8.01
CA CYS A 62 0.38 -0.14 6.67
C CYS A 62 0.91 0.79 5.58
N VAL A 63 0.72 2.11 5.68
CA VAL A 63 1.28 3.11 4.76
C VAL A 63 2.80 2.96 4.70
N ARG A 64 3.45 2.86 5.87
CA ARG A 64 4.90 2.64 5.94
C ARG A 64 5.32 1.32 5.28
N ALA A 65 4.61 0.22 5.56
CA ALA A 65 4.91 -1.10 5.00
C ALA A 65 4.83 -1.10 3.46
N LEU A 66 3.77 -0.50 2.94
CA LEU A 66 3.54 -0.34 1.50
C LEU A 66 4.67 0.48 0.85
N GLY A 67 5.05 1.60 1.46
CA GLY A 67 6.13 2.46 0.95
C GLY A 67 7.50 1.79 0.99
N GLU A 68 7.89 1.24 2.14
CA GLU A 68 9.23 0.66 2.35
C GLU A 68 9.42 -0.67 1.63
N ARG A 69 8.39 -1.53 1.58
CA ARG A 69 8.54 -2.90 1.05
C ARG A 69 8.03 -3.07 -0.36
N LEU A 70 6.97 -2.34 -0.75
CA LEU A 70 6.38 -2.46 -2.07
C LEU A 70 6.68 -1.27 -2.99
N SER A 71 7.37 -0.23 -2.48
CA SER A 71 7.71 0.99 -3.24
C SER A 71 6.49 1.67 -3.88
N VAL A 72 5.33 1.59 -3.22
CA VAL A 72 4.10 2.25 -3.66
C VAL A 72 3.85 3.54 -2.90
N ALA A 73 3.28 4.56 -3.56
CA ALA A 73 2.89 5.78 -2.89
C ALA A 73 1.59 5.52 -2.10
N ALA A 74 1.68 5.44 -0.78
CA ALA A 74 0.55 5.20 0.11
C ALA A 74 0.29 6.40 1.03
N SER A 75 -0.96 6.62 1.41
CA SER A 75 -1.33 7.65 2.39
C SER A 75 -2.59 7.29 3.15
N SER A 76 -2.71 7.76 4.40
CA SER A 76 -3.91 7.57 5.24
C SER A 76 -4.66 8.88 5.51
N ASP A 77 -4.06 10.01 5.15
CA ASP A 77 -4.49 11.36 5.55
C ASP A 77 -4.81 12.25 4.35
N ARG A 78 -4.44 11.84 3.13
CA ARG A 78 -4.76 12.60 1.91
C ARG A 78 -6.22 12.41 1.53
N ASP A 79 -6.76 13.46 0.92
CA ASP A 79 -8.00 13.46 0.18
C ASP A 79 -8.08 12.23 -0.74
N ASP A 80 -9.09 11.40 -0.54
CA ASP A 80 -9.27 10.12 -1.26
C ASP A 80 -9.61 10.34 -2.75
N ARG A 81 -9.92 11.58 -3.14
CA ARG A 81 -10.21 11.98 -4.53
C ARG A 81 -9.09 11.68 -5.53
N ASP A 82 -7.86 11.51 -5.06
CA ASP A 82 -6.71 11.15 -5.89
C ASP A 82 -6.24 9.70 -5.72
N ALA A 83 -6.98 8.89 -4.96
CA ALA A 83 -6.66 7.47 -4.79
C ALA A 83 -6.93 6.69 -6.09
N ASP A 84 -5.95 5.92 -6.51
CA ASP A 84 -6.13 4.96 -7.59
C ASP A 84 -6.67 3.63 -7.03
N LEU A 85 -6.16 3.22 -5.87
CA LEU A 85 -6.58 2.04 -5.12
C LEU A 85 -6.89 2.40 -3.67
N TRP A 86 -7.71 1.57 -3.03
CA TRP A 86 -8.00 1.64 -1.60
C TRP A 86 -7.52 0.36 -0.93
N LEU A 87 -6.84 0.50 0.19
CA LEU A 87 -6.51 -0.59 1.10
C LEU A 87 -7.25 -0.36 2.41
N HIS A 88 -8.29 -1.15 2.66
CA HIS A 88 -9.10 -1.06 3.88
C HIS A 88 -8.56 -2.02 4.95
N VAL A 89 -8.24 -1.47 6.12
CA VAL A 89 -7.59 -2.19 7.22
C VAL A 89 -8.59 -2.61 8.28
N LEU A 90 -8.76 -3.92 8.42
CA LEU A 90 -9.44 -4.58 9.54
C LEU A 90 -8.43 -4.98 10.62
N THR A 91 -8.91 -5.17 11.86
CA THR A 91 -8.10 -5.74 12.97
C THR A 91 -8.82 -6.87 13.70
N GLY A 92 -9.81 -7.46 13.04
CA GLY A 92 -10.74 -8.43 13.58
C GLY A 92 -12.02 -8.44 12.75
N PRO A 93 -13.10 -9.07 13.25
CA PRO A 93 -14.37 -9.12 12.54
C PRO A 93 -14.85 -7.73 12.12
N PRO A 94 -15.35 -7.58 10.88
CA PRO A 94 -15.83 -6.30 10.36
C PRO A 94 -16.98 -5.77 11.21
N ARG A 95 -16.97 -4.46 11.48
CA ARG A 95 -18.05 -3.76 12.18
C ARG A 95 -18.94 -3.02 11.17
N GLY A 96 -20.10 -2.54 11.62
CA GLY A 96 -21.00 -1.75 10.76
C GLY A 96 -20.30 -0.60 10.04
N ALA A 97 -19.42 0.13 10.72
CA ALA A 97 -18.62 1.20 10.11
C ALA A 97 -17.65 0.72 9.01
N ASP A 98 -17.14 -0.52 9.13
CA ASP A 98 -16.27 -1.13 8.11
C ASP A 98 -17.11 -1.50 6.88
N THR A 99 -18.29 -2.10 7.09
CA THR A 99 -19.25 -2.43 6.02
C THR A 99 -19.74 -1.17 5.29
N ASP A 100 -20.12 -0.12 6.03
CA ASP A 100 -20.58 1.15 5.49
C ASP A 100 -19.50 1.86 4.67
N MET A 101 -18.24 1.74 5.08
CA MET A 101 -17.10 2.26 4.34
C MET A 101 -16.91 1.47 3.05
N LEU A 102 -16.81 0.14 3.14
CA LEU A 102 -16.60 -0.74 1.98
C LEU A 102 -17.71 -0.61 0.93
N ALA A 103 -18.96 -0.38 1.35
CA ALA A 103 -20.08 -0.14 0.45
C ALA A 103 -19.94 1.13 -0.41
N ARG A 104 -19.18 2.12 0.06
CA ARG A 104 -18.91 3.38 -0.67
C ARG A 104 -17.68 3.29 -1.58
N LEU A 105 -16.80 2.32 -1.33
CA LEU A 105 -15.54 2.19 -2.06
C LEU A 105 -15.72 1.35 -3.35
N PRO A 106 -15.02 1.69 -4.44
CA PRO A 106 -15.07 0.93 -5.69
C PRO A 106 -14.50 -0.47 -5.49
N ALA A 107 -15.34 -1.50 -5.63
CA ALA A 107 -15.00 -2.89 -5.31
C ALA A 107 -13.81 -3.42 -6.14
N ASP A 108 -13.77 -3.06 -7.41
CA ASP A 108 -12.73 -3.42 -8.38
C ASP A 108 -11.37 -2.76 -8.11
N ARG A 109 -11.32 -1.74 -7.24
CA ARG A 109 -10.11 -1.00 -6.85
C ARG A 109 -9.86 -1.03 -5.34
N THR A 110 -10.62 -1.81 -4.59
CA THR A 110 -10.45 -1.97 -3.14
C THR A 110 -9.79 -3.32 -2.82
N ILE A 111 -8.82 -3.29 -1.92
CA ILE A 111 -8.16 -4.44 -1.29
C ILE A 111 -8.48 -4.37 0.20
N VAL A 112 -8.81 -5.50 0.82
CA VAL A 112 -9.09 -5.57 2.25
C VAL A 112 -8.02 -6.42 2.92
N VAL A 113 -7.48 -5.92 4.03
CA VAL A 113 -6.48 -6.64 4.82
C VAL A 113 -6.95 -6.81 6.26
N LEU A 114 -6.65 -7.96 6.86
CA LEU A 114 -6.73 -8.18 8.29
C LEU A 114 -5.35 -7.91 8.89
N ASN A 115 -5.13 -6.69 9.38
CA ASN A 115 -3.88 -6.31 10.02
C ASN A 115 -3.78 -6.87 11.45
N LYS A 116 -2.56 -6.88 11.99
CA LYS A 116 -2.19 -7.49 13.27
C LYS A 116 -2.31 -9.02 13.25
N ALA A 117 -2.03 -9.64 12.11
CA ALA A 117 -2.05 -11.09 11.97
C ALA A 117 -1.07 -11.78 12.95
N ASP A 118 -0.02 -11.09 13.35
CA ASP A 118 0.95 -11.49 14.37
C ASP A 118 0.34 -11.68 15.77
N THR A 119 -0.84 -11.12 16.04
CA THR A 119 -1.53 -11.32 17.32
C THR A 119 -2.26 -12.66 17.40
N HIS A 120 -2.34 -13.40 16.29
CA HIS A 120 -2.83 -14.77 16.26
C HIS A 120 -1.69 -15.75 16.56
N ARG A 121 -2.04 -16.91 17.12
CA ARG A 121 -1.06 -17.95 17.49
C ARG A 121 -0.18 -18.37 16.31
N ASP A 122 -0.76 -18.45 15.11
CA ASP A 122 -0.05 -18.77 13.88
C ASP A 122 -0.78 -18.21 12.65
N ARG A 123 -0.13 -18.36 11.50
CA ARG A 123 -0.63 -17.90 10.18
C ARG A 123 -1.93 -18.57 9.73
N PHE A 124 -2.19 -19.82 10.14
CA PHE A 124 -3.40 -20.54 9.75
C PHE A 124 -4.60 -19.97 10.49
N VAL A 125 -4.47 -19.71 11.78
CA VAL A 125 -5.51 -19.03 12.57
C VAL A 125 -5.81 -17.64 12.01
N ALA A 126 -4.77 -16.87 11.65
CA ALA A 126 -4.95 -15.57 11.00
C ALA A 126 -5.70 -15.69 9.67
N ALA A 127 -5.37 -16.69 8.84
CA ALA A 127 -6.06 -16.96 7.58
C ALA A 127 -7.53 -17.38 7.78
N GLU A 128 -7.84 -18.20 8.79
CA GLU A 128 -9.22 -18.57 9.12
C GLU A 128 -10.05 -17.37 9.60
N VAL A 129 -9.45 -16.49 10.41
CA VAL A 129 -10.11 -15.24 10.82
C VAL A 129 -10.35 -14.35 9.60
N ALA A 130 -9.37 -14.23 8.71
CA ALA A 130 -9.51 -13.48 7.46
C ALA A 130 -10.61 -14.09 6.56
N GLY A 131 -10.69 -15.42 6.44
CA GLY A 131 -11.75 -16.11 5.70
C GLY A 131 -13.14 -15.82 6.25
N ARG A 132 -13.32 -15.89 7.57
CA ARG A 132 -14.58 -15.51 8.22
C ARG A 132 -14.93 -14.03 8.04
N CYS A 133 -13.94 -13.15 8.03
CA CYS A 133 -14.17 -11.74 7.71
C CYS A 133 -14.62 -11.61 6.25
N ALA A 134 -13.98 -12.32 5.33
CA ALA A 134 -14.29 -12.28 3.90
C ALA A 134 -15.74 -12.69 3.61
N GLU A 135 -16.22 -13.75 4.25
CA GLU A 135 -17.63 -14.19 4.18
C GLU A 135 -18.62 -13.10 4.61
N GLN A 136 -18.25 -12.28 5.62
CA GLN A 136 -19.15 -11.25 6.15
C GLN A 136 -19.26 -10.01 5.27
N ILE A 137 -18.24 -9.70 4.48
CA ILE A 137 -18.19 -8.48 3.64
C ILE A 137 -18.19 -8.79 2.13
N ASP A 138 -18.32 -10.06 1.75
CA ASP A 138 -18.28 -10.56 0.37
C ASP A 138 -17.06 -10.05 -0.41
N ARG A 139 -15.89 -10.05 0.23
CA ARG A 139 -14.61 -9.59 -0.35
C ARG A 139 -13.46 -10.38 0.22
N THR A 140 -12.46 -10.69 -0.60
CA THR A 140 -11.20 -11.30 -0.13
C THR A 140 -10.54 -10.43 0.94
N VAL A 141 -10.14 -11.06 2.05
CA VAL A 141 -9.40 -10.42 3.14
C VAL A 141 -8.04 -11.10 3.27
N ILE A 142 -6.96 -10.31 3.25
CA ILE A 142 -5.58 -10.81 3.31
C ILE A 142 -5.03 -10.60 4.71
N PRO A 143 -4.62 -11.64 5.45
CA PRO A 143 -3.98 -11.47 6.75
C PRO A 143 -2.60 -10.86 6.59
N VAL A 144 -2.32 -9.78 7.32
CA VAL A 144 -1.03 -9.08 7.30
C VAL A 144 -0.59 -8.65 8.69
N SER A 145 0.71 -8.57 8.92
CA SER A 145 1.31 -7.82 10.02
C SER A 145 2.14 -6.68 9.46
N ALA A 146 1.54 -5.49 9.35
CA ALA A 146 2.27 -4.33 8.88
C ALA A 146 3.45 -3.96 9.81
N LEU A 147 3.37 -4.31 11.10
CA LEU A 147 4.47 -4.09 12.04
C LEU A 147 5.68 -4.93 11.66
N LEU A 148 5.50 -6.25 11.52
CA LEU A 148 6.58 -7.17 11.17
C LEU A 148 7.17 -6.86 9.78
N ALA A 149 6.34 -6.39 8.84
CA ALA A 149 6.78 -5.95 7.51
C ALA A 149 7.75 -4.76 7.54
N CYS A 150 7.67 -3.87 8.53
CA CYS A 150 8.49 -2.65 8.59
C CYS A 150 9.62 -2.74 9.63
N THR A 151 10.04 -3.95 9.99
CA THR A 151 11.06 -4.14 11.00
C THR A 151 12.43 -3.76 10.47
N ALA A 152 13.21 -3.15 11.36
CA ALA A 152 14.58 -2.71 11.16
C ALA A 152 15.29 -2.83 12.50
N VAL A 153 15.59 -4.07 12.89
CA VAL A 153 16.26 -4.39 14.15
C VAL A 153 17.70 -3.87 14.11
N THR A 154 18.13 -3.19 15.18
CA THR A 154 19.52 -2.71 15.26
C THR A 154 20.46 -3.79 15.78
N ASP A 155 21.76 -3.68 15.53
CA ASP A 155 22.76 -4.63 16.07
C ASP A 155 22.75 -4.68 17.60
N ALA A 156 22.48 -3.55 18.27
CA ALA A 156 22.34 -3.50 19.72
C ALA A 156 21.11 -4.29 20.22
N GLU A 157 20.00 -4.19 19.50
CA GLU A 157 18.77 -4.94 19.80
C GLU A 157 18.93 -6.42 19.52
N LEU A 158 19.61 -6.78 18.42
CA LEU A 158 19.96 -8.16 18.12
C LEU A 158 20.89 -8.75 19.18
N GLY A 159 21.92 -8.02 19.58
CA GLY A 159 22.85 -8.44 20.65
C GLY A 159 22.12 -8.65 21.98
N PHE A 160 21.18 -7.77 22.31
CA PHE A 160 20.31 -7.92 23.47
C PHE A 160 19.43 -9.18 23.38
N LEU A 161 18.71 -9.36 22.27
CA LEU A 161 17.87 -10.54 22.04
C LEU A 161 18.67 -11.85 22.07
N ARG A 162 19.89 -11.85 21.56
CA ARG A 162 20.81 -12.99 21.62
C ARG A 162 21.22 -13.31 23.06
N GLY A 163 21.46 -12.28 23.88
CA GLY A 163 21.69 -12.44 25.31
C GLY A 163 20.52 -13.14 26.00
N LEU A 164 19.30 -12.71 25.72
CA LEU A 164 18.08 -13.33 26.25
C LEU A 164 17.94 -14.80 25.81
N ALA A 165 18.14 -15.07 24.51
CA ALA A 165 18.05 -16.43 23.96
C ALA A 165 19.07 -17.38 24.60
N ARG A 166 20.32 -16.94 24.81
CA ARG A 166 21.37 -17.72 25.50
C ARG A 166 21.07 -17.98 26.97
N ALA A 167 20.39 -17.04 27.63
CA ALA A 167 19.91 -17.21 29.00
C ALA A 167 18.68 -18.15 29.08
N GLY A 168 18.14 -18.59 27.94
CA GLY A 168 16.91 -19.37 27.88
C GLY A 168 15.68 -18.56 28.30
N GLU A 169 15.74 -17.23 28.22
CA GLU A 169 14.58 -16.38 28.48
C GLU A 169 13.54 -16.55 27.37
N MET A 170 12.28 -16.63 27.78
CA MET A 170 11.11 -16.71 26.89
C MET A 170 10.29 -15.44 27.00
N MET A 171 9.60 -15.07 25.91
CA MET A 171 8.67 -13.95 25.96
C MET A 171 7.51 -14.25 26.94
N PRO A 172 7.28 -13.42 27.98
CA PRO A 172 6.20 -13.64 28.92
C PRO A 172 4.80 -13.50 28.28
N ALA A 173 3.81 -14.12 28.92
CA ALA A 173 2.41 -14.02 28.49
C ALA A 173 1.86 -12.57 28.51
N MET A 174 2.44 -11.69 29.33
CA MET A 174 2.06 -10.29 29.44
C MET A 174 3.24 -9.41 29.02
N ALA A 175 3.04 -8.53 28.03
CA ALA A 175 4.09 -7.64 27.55
C ALA A 175 4.64 -6.72 28.66
N GLY A 176 3.81 -6.32 29.64
CA GLY A 176 4.26 -5.55 30.79
C GLY A 176 5.30 -6.30 31.66
N ALA A 177 5.20 -7.63 31.76
CA ALA A 177 6.18 -8.43 32.50
C ALA A 177 7.55 -8.45 31.79
N PHE A 178 7.56 -8.38 30.46
CA PHE A 178 8.81 -8.25 29.69
C PHE A 178 9.52 -6.92 30.00
N LEU A 179 8.78 -5.83 30.21
CA LEU A 179 9.34 -4.50 30.51
C LEU A 179 9.94 -4.38 31.91
N THR A 180 9.48 -5.19 32.85
CA THR A 180 9.95 -5.21 34.25
C THR A 180 10.90 -6.35 34.55
N ALA A 181 11.16 -7.23 33.58
CA ALA A 181 12.12 -8.31 33.72
C ALA A 181 13.55 -7.78 33.60
N GLY A 182 14.47 -8.44 34.29
CA GLY A 182 15.90 -8.12 34.25
C GLY A 182 16.30 -6.86 35.03
N PRO A 183 17.59 -6.48 34.94
CA PRO A 183 18.15 -5.27 35.53
C PRO A 183 17.53 -3.96 35.01
N ASP A 184 17.58 -2.90 35.81
CA ASP A 184 16.99 -1.59 35.47
C ASP A 184 17.58 -0.95 34.21
N ASP A 185 18.86 -1.22 33.89
CA ASP A 185 19.56 -0.71 32.70
C ASP A 185 19.12 -1.38 31.39
N GLU A 186 18.46 -2.54 31.45
CA GLU A 186 17.87 -3.20 30.27
C GLU A 186 16.50 -2.63 29.87
N ARG A 187 15.83 -1.89 30.78
CA ARG A 187 14.43 -1.45 30.60
C ARG A 187 14.22 -0.66 29.31
N SER A 188 15.19 0.19 28.95
CA SER A 188 15.14 0.98 27.72
C SER A 188 15.25 0.11 26.46
N LEU A 189 16.11 -0.91 26.46
CA LEU A 189 16.25 -1.85 25.34
C LEU A 189 15.01 -2.73 25.21
N ARG A 190 14.48 -3.26 26.33
CA ARG A 190 13.23 -4.03 26.36
C ARG A 190 12.07 -3.23 25.79
N ALA A 191 11.93 -1.96 26.18
CA ALA A 191 10.92 -1.06 25.63
C ALA A 191 11.11 -0.78 24.13
N ALA A 192 12.35 -0.59 23.68
CA ALA A 192 12.66 -0.34 22.28
C ALA A 192 12.34 -1.56 21.39
N VAL A 193 12.75 -2.75 21.80
CA VAL A 193 12.46 -4.00 21.09
C VAL A 193 10.96 -4.27 21.05
N LEU A 194 10.27 -4.20 22.19
CA LEU A 194 8.83 -4.42 22.26
C LEU A 194 8.07 -3.43 21.37
N ARG A 195 8.46 -2.15 21.33
CA ARG A 195 7.83 -1.17 20.45
C ARG A 195 8.05 -1.49 18.96
N ARG A 196 9.17 -2.10 18.60
CA ARG A 196 9.58 -2.31 17.21
C ARG A 196 9.01 -3.57 16.59
N ILE A 197 9.05 -4.68 17.31
CA ILE A 197 8.66 -5.99 16.78
C ILE A 197 7.50 -6.63 17.57
N ASP A 198 7.04 -5.98 18.65
CA ASP A 198 6.03 -6.48 19.59
C ASP A 198 6.37 -7.88 20.14
N ARG A 199 5.44 -8.44 20.92
CA ARG A 199 5.56 -9.76 21.53
C ARG A 199 5.85 -10.85 20.49
N ALA A 200 5.05 -10.91 19.42
CA ALA A 200 5.17 -11.95 18.41
C ALA A 200 6.52 -11.89 17.69
N GLY A 201 7.02 -10.70 17.37
CA GLY A 201 8.36 -10.56 16.78
C GLY A 201 9.48 -10.94 17.75
N ILE A 202 9.33 -10.66 19.05
CA ILE A 202 10.28 -11.13 20.08
C ILE A 202 10.27 -12.66 20.16
N GLU A 203 9.11 -13.30 20.18
CA GLU A 203 9.00 -14.77 20.17
C GLU A 203 9.73 -15.37 18.96
N VAL A 204 9.49 -14.83 17.76
CA VAL A 204 10.20 -15.26 16.54
C VAL A 204 11.71 -15.06 16.65
N ALA A 205 12.15 -13.92 17.17
CA ALA A 205 13.57 -13.62 17.32
C ALA A 205 14.26 -14.58 18.31
N LEU A 206 13.63 -14.86 19.46
CA LEU A 206 14.17 -15.76 20.47
C LEU A 206 14.23 -17.20 19.93
N ASP A 207 13.19 -17.68 19.25
CA ASP A 207 13.18 -19.01 18.63
C ASP A 207 14.27 -19.16 17.57
N LEU A 208 14.42 -18.14 16.70
CA LEU A 208 15.44 -18.13 15.64
C LEU A 208 16.85 -18.14 16.23
N LEU A 209 17.11 -17.32 17.25
CA LEU A 209 18.43 -17.19 17.88
C LEU A 209 18.77 -18.41 18.76
N ALA A 210 17.78 -19.03 19.40
CA ALA A 210 17.98 -20.26 20.15
C ALA A 210 18.39 -21.44 19.24
N ALA A 211 17.99 -21.40 17.97
CA ALA A 211 18.37 -22.38 16.95
C ALA A 211 19.72 -22.08 16.26
N ASP A 212 20.38 -20.97 16.59
CA ASP A 212 21.62 -20.48 15.97
C ASP A 212 22.81 -20.49 16.96
N PRO A 213 23.44 -21.67 17.21
CA PRO A 213 24.51 -21.78 18.19
C PRO A 213 25.81 -21.09 17.76
N ASP A 214 25.98 -20.79 16.47
CA ASP A 214 27.20 -20.23 15.88
C ASP A 214 27.14 -18.70 15.73
N ASP A 215 26.08 -18.05 16.21
CA ASP A 215 25.81 -16.60 16.04
C ASP A 215 25.82 -16.14 14.57
N ALA A 216 25.42 -17.00 13.63
CA ALA A 216 25.40 -16.69 12.22
C ALA A 216 24.26 -15.73 11.82
N VAL A 217 23.19 -15.65 12.62
CA VAL A 217 22.03 -14.78 12.38
C VAL A 217 22.40 -13.33 12.63
N ASP A 218 22.43 -12.53 11.56
CA ASP A 218 22.55 -11.07 11.64
C ASP A 218 21.18 -10.36 11.67
N ALA A 219 21.20 -9.03 11.81
CA ALA A 219 19.98 -8.24 11.90
C ALA A 219 19.16 -8.30 10.59
N ALA A 220 19.83 -8.38 9.45
CA ALA A 220 19.18 -8.48 8.15
C ALA A 220 18.49 -9.85 7.94
N MET A 221 19.06 -10.92 8.49
CA MET A 221 18.43 -12.25 8.53
C MET A 221 17.17 -12.24 9.38
N LEU A 222 17.23 -11.64 10.58
CA LEU A 222 16.05 -11.49 11.43
C LEU A 222 14.96 -10.63 10.76
N ASP A 223 15.32 -9.48 10.18
CA ASP A 223 14.37 -8.62 9.45
C ASP A 223 13.73 -9.37 8.27
N ARG A 224 14.49 -10.22 7.55
CA ARG A 224 13.94 -11.07 6.47
C ARG A 224 12.96 -12.11 7.01
N GLU A 225 13.26 -12.75 8.13
CA GLU A 225 12.36 -13.72 8.76
C GLU A 225 11.04 -13.06 9.21
N LEU A 226 11.13 -11.91 9.88
CA LEU A 226 9.95 -11.14 10.30
C LEU A 226 9.13 -10.66 9.10
N TRP A 227 9.79 -10.23 8.01
CA TRP A 227 9.12 -9.87 6.76
C TRP A 227 8.39 -11.07 6.15
N GLN A 228 9.03 -12.24 6.03
CA GLN A 228 8.38 -13.43 5.47
C GLN A 228 7.14 -13.85 6.27
N ARG A 229 7.17 -13.67 7.60
CA ARG A 229 6.02 -13.95 8.48
C ARG A 229 4.93 -12.87 8.42
N SER A 230 5.23 -11.68 7.91
CA SER A 230 4.29 -10.56 7.89
C SER A 230 3.12 -10.74 6.92
N GLY A 231 3.23 -11.61 5.91
CA GLY A 231 2.20 -11.78 4.88
C GLY A 231 2.00 -10.58 3.95
N ILE A 232 2.83 -9.53 4.04
CA ILE A 232 2.65 -8.31 3.23
C ILE A 232 2.80 -8.57 1.72
N ASP A 233 3.59 -9.57 1.34
CA ASP A 233 3.83 -9.93 -0.06
C ASP A 233 2.56 -10.48 -0.74
N ASP A 234 1.62 -11.04 0.02
CA ASP A 234 0.33 -11.52 -0.48
C ASP A 234 -0.54 -10.38 -1.01
N VAL A 235 -0.22 -9.11 -0.69
CA VAL A 235 -0.88 -7.92 -1.22
C VAL A 235 -0.40 -7.57 -2.64
N ILE A 236 0.79 -8.04 -3.06
CA ILE A 236 1.39 -7.68 -4.35
C ILE A 236 0.52 -8.14 -5.52
N THR A 237 0.06 -9.38 -5.50
CA THR A 237 -0.75 -9.95 -6.59
C THR A 237 -2.06 -9.17 -6.77
N PRO A 238 -2.88 -8.94 -5.72
CA PRO A 238 -4.07 -8.09 -5.79
C PRO A 238 -3.81 -6.67 -6.32
N ILE A 239 -2.67 -6.06 -5.97
CA ILE A 239 -2.28 -4.74 -6.51
C ILE A 239 -2.04 -4.86 -8.02
N ARG A 240 -1.22 -5.81 -8.45
CA ARG A 240 -0.87 -6.02 -9.87
C ARG A 240 -2.10 -6.28 -10.74
N GLU A 241 -3.01 -7.13 -10.28
CA GLU A 241 -4.26 -7.43 -10.98
C GLU A 241 -5.12 -6.18 -11.21
N ARG A 242 -5.08 -5.22 -10.28
CA ARG A 242 -5.86 -3.98 -10.35
C ARG A 242 -5.18 -2.86 -11.12
N VAL A 243 -3.88 -2.97 -11.46
CA VAL A 243 -3.18 -1.95 -12.26
C VAL A 243 -3.89 -1.72 -13.61
N GLY A 244 -4.37 -2.78 -14.26
CA GLY A 244 -5.12 -2.65 -15.51
C GLY A 244 -6.44 -1.90 -15.34
N VAL A 245 -7.15 -2.14 -14.22
CA VAL A 245 -8.39 -1.44 -13.85
C VAL A 245 -8.10 0.05 -13.62
N VAL A 246 -7.06 0.36 -12.83
CA VAL A 246 -6.62 1.73 -12.57
C VAL A 246 -6.28 2.47 -13.87
N ARG A 247 -5.56 1.82 -14.79
CA ARG A 247 -5.19 2.43 -16.07
C ARG A 247 -6.42 2.80 -16.89
N ARG A 248 -7.43 1.93 -16.95
CA ARG A 248 -8.72 2.23 -17.62
C ARG A 248 -9.45 3.38 -16.94
N TRP A 249 -9.51 3.38 -15.61
CA TRP A 249 -10.13 4.48 -14.86
C TRP A 249 -9.44 5.82 -15.12
N ARG A 250 -8.11 5.87 -15.11
CA ARG A 250 -7.35 7.09 -15.44
C ARG A 250 -7.56 7.55 -16.87
N LEU A 251 -7.73 6.62 -17.81
CA LEU A 251 -8.04 6.94 -19.20
C LEU A 251 -9.43 7.59 -19.33
N ALA A 252 -10.42 7.05 -18.64
CA ALA A 252 -11.76 7.65 -18.57
C ALA A 252 -11.72 9.04 -17.94
N GLU A 253 -10.99 9.24 -16.84
CA GLU A 253 -10.82 10.57 -16.23
C GLU A 253 -10.12 11.55 -17.18
N LEU A 254 -9.06 11.12 -17.89
CA LEU A 254 -8.38 11.93 -18.90
C LEU A 254 -9.36 12.35 -20.00
N ARG A 255 -10.16 11.42 -20.52
CA ARG A 255 -11.20 11.69 -21.51
C ARG A 255 -12.19 12.73 -20.99
N THR A 256 -12.74 12.56 -19.78
CA THR A 256 -13.67 13.53 -19.17
C THR A 256 -13.04 14.91 -19.07
N ARG A 257 -11.75 15.02 -18.74
CA ARG A 257 -11.05 16.31 -18.71
C ARG A 257 -10.94 16.94 -20.10
N LEU A 258 -10.61 16.15 -21.12
CA LEU A 258 -10.57 16.63 -22.50
C LEU A 258 -11.96 17.08 -23.00
N GLU A 259 -13.03 16.37 -22.63
CA GLU A 259 -14.42 16.76 -22.94
C GLU A 259 -14.76 18.11 -22.29
N ILE A 260 -14.36 18.34 -21.03
CA ILE A 260 -14.55 19.63 -20.34
C ILE A 260 -13.78 20.75 -21.04
N ILE A 261 -12.53 20.51 -21.44
CA ILE A 261 -11.71 21.51 -22.16
C ILE A 261 -12.36 21.87 -23.50
N ALA A 262 -12.78 20.86 -24.27
CA ALA A 262 -13.45 21.06 -25.55
C ALA A 262 -14.79 21.80 -25.40
N ALA A 263 -15.58 21.46 -24.37
CA ALA A 263 -16.87 22.11 -24.08
C ALA A 263 -16.73 23.59 -23.71
N ARG A 264 -15.60 24.00 -23.12
CA ARG A 264 -15.26 25.41 -22.87
C ARG A 264 -14.89 26.19 -24.15
N GLY A 265 -14.73 25.49 -25.28
CA GLY A 265 -14.42 26.09 -26.57
C GLY A 265 -12.94 26.43 -26.77
N HIS A 266 -12.05 25.97 -25.89
CA HIS A 266 -10.62 26.19 -26.03
C HIS A 266 -9.98 25.15 -26.96
N ASP A 267 -9.29 25.61 -28.01
CA ASP A 267 -8.48 24.79 -28.93
C ASP A 267 -9.18 23.51 -29.41
N ARG A 268 -10.48 23.63 -29.71
CA ARG A 268 -11.37 22.53 -30.06
C ARG A 268 -10.82 21.67 -31.20
N ASP A 269 -10.23 22.30 -32.21
CA ASP A 269 -9.62 21.64 -33.36
C ASP A 269 -8.42 20.73 -32.98
N ALA A 270 -7.73 21.04 -31.88
CA ALA A 270 -6.63 20.22 -31.36
C ALA A 270 -7.12 19.13 -30.39
N VAL A 271 -8.20 19.39 -29.64
CA VAL A 271 -8.71 18.49 -28.59
C VAL A 271 -9.66 17.41 -29.14
N GLU A 272 -10.52 17.74 -30.11
CA GLU A 272 -11.46 16.77 -30.70
C GLU A 272 -10.80 15.57 -31.38
N PRO A 273 -9.68 15.70 -32.11
CA PRO A 273 -8.95 14.54 -32.63
C PRO A 273 -8.46 13.59 -31.53
N LEU A 274 -8.03 14.11 -30.39
CA LEU A 274 -7.59 13.30 -29.24
C LEU A 274 -8.77 12.52 -28.63
N LEU A 275 -9.95 13.16 -28.50
CA LEU A 275 -11.17 12.51 -28.03
C LEU A 275 -11.60 11.37 -28.97
N ARG A 276 -11.50 11.57 -30.28
CA ARG A 276 -11.83 10.53 -31.28
C ARG A 276 -10.92 9.32 -31.15
N GLN A 277 -9.61 9.54 -31.03
CA GLN A 277 -8.61 8.47 -30.85
C GLN A 277 -8.81 7.68 -29.55
N LEU A 278 -9.24 8.35 -28.46
CA LEU A 278 -9.60 7.68 -27.21
C LEU A 278 -10.83 6.77 -27.38
N ALA A 279 -11.87 7.26 -28.06
CA ALA A 279 -13.07 6.47 -28.32
C ALA A 279 -12.79 5.24 -29.21
N GLU A 280 -11.90 5.39 -30.20
CA GLU A 280 -11.45 4.28 -31.06
C GLU A 280 -10.65 3.23 -30.29
N SER A 281 -9.85 3.65 -29.30
CA SER A 281 -9.06 2.74 -28.46
C SER A 281 -9.89 1.96 -27.43
N GLU A 282 -11.08 2.44 -27.06
CA GLU A 282 -12.02 1.76 -26.17
C GLU A 282 -12.86 0.70 -26.90
N ALA A 283 -13.04 0.85 -28.22
CA ALA A 283 -13.82 -0.06 -29.06
C ALA A 283 -13.02 -1.26 -29.59
N ALA A 284 -11.69 -1.25 -29.43
CA ALA A 284 -10.75 -2.28 -29.90
C ALA A 284 -10.29 -3.20 -28.76
#